data_AF-A0A1R3JEW7-F1
#
_entry.id   AF-A0A1R3JEW7-F1
#
_cell.length_a   1.000
_cell.length_b   1.000
_cell.length_c   1.000
_cell.angle_alpha   90.00
_cell.angle_beta   90.00
_cell.angle_gamma   90.00
#
_symmetry.space_group_name_H-M   'P 1'
#
loop_
_entity.id
_entity.type
_entity.pdbx_description
1 polymer ?
#
loop_
_entity_poly.entity_id
_entity_poly.type
_entity_poly.pdbx_seq_one_letter_code
_entity_poly.pdbx_strand_id
1 'polypeptide(L)'
;MAKLLDPKREYFIGRVISRDDRTQKEQKDLDVILGQESAVVILDDTENVWMKYKDNLIPMESYDFFALHQFHKSLSRLKSDETELDGTLACVLEALKRIHHMFFDETDGNLDFASRDIRQVMETVRKEVLKGCKIVFEYDYLLNMAEELGATCSMETDPSVTHVASIDDEDETEMSSWAVKEHKLL
;
A
#
# COMPACT_ATOMS: atom_id res chain seq x y z
N MET A 1 -1.58 -13.61 21.77
CA MET A 1 -0.85 -12.54 21.07
C MET A 1 -0.90 -11.19 21.81
N ALA A 2 -2.06 -10.56 22.01
CA ALA A 2 -2.16 -9.22 22.62
C ALA A 2 -1.39 -9.04 23.94
N LYS A 3 -1.45 -10.03 24.86
CA LYS A 3 -0.69 -9.98 26.14
C LYS A 3 0.84 -9.94 25.97
N LEU A 4 1.36 -10.46 24.87
CA LEU A 4 2.79 -10.47 24.55
C LEU A 4 3.23 -9.11 23.99
N LEU A 5 2.45 -8.56 23.07
CA LEU A 5 2.74 -7.28 22.41
C LEU A 5 2.42 -6.06 23.29
N ASP A 6 1.41 -6.16 24.13
CA ASP A 6 0.92 -5.08 24.99
C ASP A 6 0.67 -5.59 26.42
N PRO A 7 1.75 -5.92 27.18
CA PRO A 7 1.63 -6.47 28.52
C PRO A 7 1.00 -5.48 29.51
N LYS A 8 1.16 -4.16 29.27
CA LYS A 8 0.61 -3.09 30.11
C LYS A 8 -0.81 -2.68 29.72
N ARG A 9 -1.33 -3.14 28.59
CA ARG A 9 -2.64 -2.77 28.02
C ARG A 9 -2.77 -1.29 27.69
N GLU A 10 -1.70 -0.68 27.19
CA GLU A 10 -1.65 0.74 26.81
C GLU A 10 -2.18 0.97 25.38
N TYR A 11 -2.04 -0.01 24.49
CA TYR A 11 -2.31 0.16 23.06
C TYR A 11 -3.66 -0.40 22.62
N PHE A 12 -3.95 -1.67 22.96
CA PHE A 12 -5.17 -2.31 22.45
C PHE A 12 -6.40 -2.03 23.32
N ILE A 13 -6.24 -1.88 24.64
CA ILE A 13 -7.31 -1.51 25.60
C ILE A 13 -8.65 -2.24 25.33
N GLY A 14 -8.60 -3.56 25.10
CA GLY A 14 -9.80 -4.37 24.84
C GLY A 14 -10.39 -4.27 23.42
N ARG A 15 -9.82 -3.45 22.53
CA ARG A 15 -10.16 -3.40 21.09
C ARG A 15 -9.51 -4.56 20.33
N VAL A 16 -9.83 -5.78 20.75
CA VAL A 16 -9.35 -7.02 20.11
C VAL A 16 -10.57 -7.76 19.60
N ILE A 17 -10.66 -7.89 18.29
CA ILE A 17 -11.73 -8.61 17.59
C ILE A 17 -11.13 -9.89 17.03
N SER A 18 -11.81 -11.01 17.27
CA SER A 18 -11.36 -12.35 16.86
C SER A 18 -12.31 -12.96 15.81
N ARG A 19 -12.06 -14.22 15.45
CA ARG A 19 -12.98 -14.97 14.58
C ARG A 19 -14.35 -15.18 15.21
N ASP A 20 -14.41 -15.30 16.55
CA ASP A 20 -15.64 -15.59 17.28
C ASP A 20 -16.57 -14.37 17.36
N ASP A 21 -16.02 -13.18 17.09
CA ASP A 21 -16.74 -11.90 17.08
C ASP A 21 -17.24 -11.51 15.66
N ARG A 22 -17.02 -12.36 14.65
CA ARG A 22 -17.35 -12.04 13.25
C ARG A 22 -18.85 -12.04 12.99
N THR A 23 -19.27 -11.08 12.18
CA THR A 23 -20.64 -10.94 11.68
C THR A 23 -20.82 -11.54 10.28
N GLN A 24 -19.76 -11.56 9.47
CA GLN A 24 -19.73 -12.11 8.12
C GLN A 24 -18.82 -13.34 8.03
N LYS A 25 -19.23 -14.31 7.22
CA LYS A 25 -18.40 -15.49 6.91
C LYS A 25 -17.36 -15.09 5.87
N GLU A 26 -16.10 -15.46 6.12
CA GLU A 26 -14.94 -15.26 5.22
C GLU A 26 -14.51 -13.81 4.93
N GLN A 27 -15.31 -12.79 5.27
CA GLN A 27 -14.98 -11.37 5.13
C GLN A 27 -14.79 -10.67 6.49
N LYS A 28 -14.04 -9.57 6.48
CA LYS A 28 -13.91 -8.64 7.59
C LYS A 28 -14.77 -7.40 7.30
N ASP A 29 -15.41 -6.88 8.32
CA ASP A 29 -16.28 -5.70 8.24
C ASP A 29 -15.93 -4.74 9.40
N LEU A 30 -16.28 -3.46 9.25
CA LEU A 30 -16.07 -2.42 10.27
C LEU A 30 -17.28 -2.29 11.22
N ASP A 31 -18.32 -3.11 11.06
CA ASP A 31 -19.54 -3.10 11.87
C ASP A 31 -19.33 -3.35 13.38
N VAL A 32 -18.26 -4.06 13.73
CA VAL A 32 -17.84 -4.33 15.11
C VAL A 32 -16.87 -3.28 15.66
N ILE A 33 -16.43 -2.32 14.85
CA ILE A 33 -15.50 -1.26 15.23
C ILE A 33 -16.28 0.01 15.56
N LEU A 34 -16.00 0.59 16.73
CA LEU A 34 -16.55 1.88 17.13
C LEU A 34 -15.77 3.00 16.44
N GLY A 35 -16.22 3.43 15.26
CA GLY A 35 -15.63 4.53 14.50
C GLY A 35 -16.42 4.87 13.24
N GLN A 36 -16.27 6.09 12.74
CA GLN A 36 -16.76 6.42 11.40
C GLN A 36 -15.78 5.86 10.37
N GLU A 37 -16.30 5.16 9.35
CA GLU A 37 -15.50 4.62 8.24
C GLU A 37 -14.58 5.67 7.60
N SER A 38 -15.04 6.92 7.53
CA SER A 38 -14.28 8.08 7.03
C SER A 38 -13.05 8.46 7.87
N ALA A 39 -12.82 7.81 9.00
CA ALA A 39 -11.67 8.03 9.89
C ALA A 39 -10.92 6.72 10.24
N VAL A 40 -11.19 5.62 9.52
CA VAL A 40 -10.55 4.31 9.76
C VAL A 40 -9.54 4.02 8.65
N VAL A 41 -8.32 3.63 9.06
CA VAL A 41 -7.29 3.06 8.18
C VAL A 41 -7.08 1.60 8.55
N ILE A 42 -6.95 0.74 7.55
CA ILE A 42 -6.77 -0.71 7.69
C ILE A 42 -5.38 -1.05 7.17
N LEU A 43 -4.62 -1.84 7.93
CA LEU A 43 -3.38 -2.48 7.50
C LEU A 43 -3.63 -4.00 7.50
N ASP A 44 -3.51 -4.64 6.34
CA ASP A 44 -3.74 -6.08 6.21
C ASP A 44 -2.96 -6.61 4.99
N ASP A 45 -2.45 -7.83 5.10
CA ASP A 45 -1.75 -8.52 4.01
C ASP A 45 -2.72 -9.24 3.06
N THR A 46 -4.00 -9.33 3.43
CA THR A 46 -5.02 -10.04 2.66
C THR A 46 -6.11 -9.09 2.16
N GLU A 47 -6.00 -8.60 0.93
CA GLU A 47 -6.98 -7.66 0.36
C GLU A 47 -8.39 -8.24 0.22
N ASN A 48 -8.49 -9.51 -0.20
CA ASN A 48 -9.77 -10.14 -0.54
C ASN A 48 -10.76 -10.24 0.62
N VAL A 49 -10.30 -10.13 1.87
CA VAL A 49 -11.21 -10.12 3.04
C VAL A 49 -11.79 -8.74 3.34
N TRP A 50 -11.30 -7.69 2.67
CA TRP A 50 -11.68 -6.28 2.85
C TRP A 50 -12.29 -5.64 1.59
N MET A 51 -12.87 -6.43 0.67
CA MET A 51 -13.41 -5.93 -0.61
C MET A 51 -14.37 -4.74 -0.50
N LYS A 52 -15.13 -4.64 0.60
CA LYS A 52 -16.05 -3.53 0.88
C LYS A 52 -15.34 -2.22 1.27
N TYR A 53 -14.11 -2.32 1.78
CA TYR A 53 -13.33 -1.24 2.38
C TYR A 53 -11.96 -1.08 1.72
N LYS A 54 -11.86 -1.37 0.42
CA LYS A 54 -10.60 -1.32 -0.35
C LYS A 54 -9.93 0.05 -0.25
N ASP A 55 -10.70 1.13 -0.23
CA ASP A 55 -10.19 2.50 -0.16
C ASP A 55 -9.63 2.88 1.23
N ASN A 56 -10.00 2.14 2.27
CA ASN A 56 -9.46 2.29 3.63
C ASN A 56 -8.23 1.40 3.87
N LEU A 57 -7.92 0.48 2.96
CA LEU A 57 -6.88 -0.53 3.12
C LEU A 57 -5.54 -0.06 2.56
N ILE A 58 -4.50 -0.04 3.38
CA ILE A 58 -3.11 -0.05 2.92
C ILE A 58 -2.69 -1.53 2.86
N PRO A 59 -2.52 -2.09 1.65
CA PRO A 59 -2.09 -3.48 1.51
C PRO A 59 -0.66 -3.64 2.03
N MET A 60 -0.46 -4.69 2.82
CA MET A 60 0.84 -5.04 3.40
C MET A 60 1.42 -6.25 2.68
N GLU A 61 2.74 -6.36 2.62
CA GLU A 61 3.38 -7.62 2.24
C GLU A 61 3.21 -8.65 3.36
N SER A 62 2.98 -9.92 2.97
CA SER A 62 2.95 -11.04 3.90
C SER A 62 4.28 -11.18 4.64
N TYR A 63 4.24 -11.21 5.98
CA TYR A 63 5.44 -11.32 6.79
C TYR A 63 5.89 -12.79 6.96
N ASP A 64 6.62 -13.30 5.98
CA ASP A 64 7.11 -14.69 5.93
C ASP A 64 8.49 -14.87 6.55
N PHE A 65 8.59 -14.66 7.87
CA PHE A 65 9.86 -14.80 8.60
C PHE A 65 10.41 -16.23 8.62
N PHE A 66 9.55 -17.21 8.93
CA PHE A 66 9.93 -18.63 9.01
C PHE A 66 9.65 -19.34 7.68
N ALA A 67 10.63 -20.11 7.18
CA ALA A 67 10.44 -20.91 5.97
C ALA A 67 9.35 -21.96 6.18
N LEU A 68 8.19 -21.75 5.56
CA LEU A 68 7.11 -22.74 5.56
C LEU A 68 7.49 -23.98 4.75
N HIS A 69 8.28 -23.83 3.68
CA HIS A 69 8.70 -24.90 2.77
C HIS A 69 10.18 -24.77 2.39
N GLN A 70 10.83 -25.88 2.05
CA GLN A 70 12.27 -25.92 1.75
C GLN A 70 12.68 -25.03 0.56
N PHE A 71 11.76 -24.76 -0.36
CA PHE A 71 12.00 -23.95 -1.57
C PHE A 71 11.58 -22.48 -1.44
N HIS A 72 10.86 -22.09 -0.38
CA HIS A 72 10.57 -20.68 -0.13
C HIS A 72 11.78 -20.00 0.52
N LYS A 73 12.18 -18.86 -0.03
CA LYS A 73 13.20 -17.99 0.55
C LYS A 73 12.54 -17.13 1.64
N SER A 74 12.57 -17.59 2.89
CA SER A 74 12.06 -16.82 4.02
C SER A 74 12.97 -15.66 4.41
N LEU A 75 12.42 -14.66 5.11
CA LEU A 75 13.21 -13.49 5.56
C LEU A 75 14.40 -13.90 6.43
N SER A 76 14.22 -14.92 7.30
CA SER A 76 15.31 -15.48 8.10
C SER A 76 16.46 -16.09 7.29
N ARG A 77 16.17 -16.69 6.12
CA ARG A 77 17.19 -17.28 5.24
C ARG A 77 17.91 -16.21 4.43
N LEU A 78 17.16 -15.21 3.95
CA LEU A 78 17.68 -14.07 3.22
C LEU A 78 18.41 -13.07 4.11
N LYS A 79 18.20 -13.15 5.44
CA LYS A 79 18.66 -12.16 6.43
C LYS A 79 18.20 -10.74 6.09
N SER A 80 17.02 -10.64 5.49
CA SER A 80 16.37 -9.40 5.05
C SER A 80 15.14 -9.13 5.92
N ASP A 81 15.32 -9.24 7.24
CA ASP A 81 14.24 -8.95 8.19
C ASP A 81 14.01 -7.43 8.30
N GLU A 82 12.94 -7.04 8.98
CA GLU A 82 12.55 -5.65 9.22
C GLU A 82 13.70 -4.81 9.81
N THR A 83 13.80 -3.56 9.37
CA THR A 83 14.77 -2.58 9.87
C THR A 83 14.06 -1.32 10.35
N GLU A 84 14.71 -0.53 11.19
CA GLU A 84 14.16 0.73 11.70
C GLU A 84 14.15 1.87 10.65
N LEU A 85 14.98 1.76 9.60
CA LEU A 85 15.21 2.86 8.65
C LEU A 85 14.41 2.70 7.36
N ASP A 86 14.39 1.50 6.81
CA ASP A 86 13.86 1.20 5.47
C ASP A 86 13.02 -0.09 5.40
N GLY A 87 12.70 -0.69 6.56
CA GLY A 87 11.79 -1.83 6.65
C GLY A 87 10.35 -1.47 6.29
N THR A 88 9.54 -2.48 5.98
CA THR A 88 8.12 -2.33 5.62
C THR A 88 7.36 -1.54 6.68
N LEU A 89 7.56 -1.85 7.96
CA LEU A 89 6.89 -1.16 9.06
C LEU A 89 7.34 0.30 9.22
N ALA A 90 8.61 0.60 8.94
CA ALA A 90 9.11 1.97 8.97
C ALA A 90 8.48 2.81 7.85
N CYS A 91 8.45 2.27 6.62
CA CYS A 91 7.79 2.90 5.48
C CYS A 91 6.30 3.16 5.73
N VAL A 92 5.59 2.17 6.28
CA VAL A 92 4.16 2.28 6.60
C VAL A 92 3.93 3.29 7.72
N LEU A 93 4.80 3.34 8.73
CA LEU A 93 4.70 4.34 9.80
C LEU A 93 4.84 5.77 9.25
N GLU A 94 5.77 6.01 8.34
CA GLU A 94 5.93 7.33 7.70
C GLU A 94 4.69 7.69 6.87
N ALA A 95 4.13 6.75 6.12
CA ALA A 95 2.89 6.94 5.39
C ALA A 95 1.72 7.28 6.34
N LEU A 96 1.57 6.54 7.44
CA LEU A 96 0.53 6.79 8.45
C LEU A 96 0.67 8.16 9.12
N LYS A 97 1.90 8.59 9.44
CA LYS A 97 2.15 9.94 9.98
C LYS A 97 1.74 11.02 8.99
N ARG A 98 2.07 10.85 7.70
CA ARG A 98 1.66 11.78 6.65
C ARG A 98 0.14 11.83 6.52
N ILE A 99 -0.52 10.68 6.40
CA ILE A 99 -1.99 10.57 6.33
C ILE A 99 -2.63 11.25 7.54
N HIS A 100 -2.11 11.00 8.74
CA HIS A 100 -2.61 11.63 9.97
C HIS A 100 -2.45 13.15 9.93
N HIS A 101 -1.28 13.66 9.57
CA HIS A 101 -1.04 15.10 9.45
C HIS A 101 -1.98 15.75 8.43
N MET A 102 -2.13 15.16 7.25
CA MET A 102 -3.03 15.68 6.21
C MET A 102 -4.49 15.66 6.66
N PHE A 103 -4.91 14.59 7.35
CA PHE A 103 -6.29 14.44 7.82
C PHE A 103 -6.64 15.40 8.96
N PHE A 104 -5.71 15.70 9.88
CA PHE A 104 -5.98 16.55 11.05
C PHE A 104 -5.55 18.01 10.86
N ASP A 105 -4.40 18.27 10.21
CA ASP A 105 -3.72 19.57 10.25
C ASP A 105 -3.79 20.37 8.94
N GLU A 106 -3.83 19.74 7.76
CA GLU A 106 -3.65 20.43 6.45
C GLU A 106 -4.89 21.15 5.90
N THR A 107 -6.00 21.19 6.62
CA THR A 107 -7.23 21.81 6.11
C THR A 107 -7.55 23.10 6.84
N ASP A 108 -7.77 24.15 6.04
CA ASP A 108 -8.21 25.48 6.46
C ASP A 108 -9.23 25.36 7.60
N GLY A 109 -9.04 26.16 8.66
CA GLY A 109 -9.79 26.12 9.93
C GLY A 109 -11.29 26.41 9.85
N ASN A 110 -11.90 26.23 8.67
CA ASN A 110 -13.31 26.47 8.35
C ASN A 110 -14.05 25.20 7.85
N LEU A 111 -13.36 24.06 7.63
CA LEU A 111 -13.99 22.79 7.26
C LEU A 111 -14.30 21.92 8.48
N ASP A 112 -15.55 21.49 8.60
CA ASP A 112 -16.03 20.60 9.65
C ASP A 112 -15.28 19.25 9.59
N PHE A 113 -14.80 18.80 10.74
CA PHE A 113 -14.13 17.51 10.89
C PHE A 113 -15.01 16.34 10.42
N ALA A 114 -16.34 16.44 10.61
CA ALA A 114 -17.29 15.43 10.17
C ALA A 114 -17.42 15.31 8.63
N SER A 115 -16.93 16.30 7.88
CA SER A 115 -16.92 16.28 6.41
C SER A 115 -15.63 15.68 5.82
N ARG A 116 -14.63 15.40 6.67
CA ARG A 116 -13.34 14.85 6.22
C ARG A 116 -13.45 13.35 5.98
N ASP A 117 -12.78 12.91 4.92
CA ASP A 117 -12.75 11.50 4.53
C ASP A 117 -11.31 11.03 4.33
N ILE A 118 -10.87 10.13 5.19
CA ILE A 118 -9.53 9.54 5.18
C ILE A 118 -9.22 8.87 3.85
N ARG A 119 -10.24 8.34 3.15
CA ARG A 119 -10.08 7.68 1.84
C ARG A 119 -9.55 8.64 0.80
N GLN A 120 -10.03 9.89 0.80
CA GLN A 120 -9.56 10.94 -0.11
C GLN A 120 -8.13 11.38 0.23
N VAL A 121 -7.79 11.44 1.51
CA VAL A 121 -6.43 11.73 1.99
C VAL A 121 -5.47 10.62 1.56
N MET A 122 -5.85 9.36 1.77
CA MET A 122 -5.08 8.19 1.35
C MET A 122 -4.88 8.16 -0.17
N GLU A 123 -5.92 8.43 -0.95
CA GLU A 123 -5.83 8.56 -2.41
C GLU A 123 -4.83 9.65 -2.81
N THR A 124 -4.83 10.80 -2.13
CA THR A 124 -3.89 11.89 -2.38
C THR A 124 -2.45 11.44 -2.11
N VAL A 125 -2.20 10.82 -0.96
CA VAL A 125 -0.87 10.29 -0.59
C VAL A 125 -0.39 9.24 -1.60
N ARG A 126 -1.29 8.34 -2.07
CA ARG A 126 -0.94 7.35 -3.11
C ARG A 126 -0.52 8.01 -4.41
N LYS A 127 -1.26 9.01 -4.87
CA LYS A 127 -0.97 9.72 -6.13
C LYS A 127 0.33 10.52 -6.09
N GLU A 128 0.93 10.71 -4.93
CA GLU A 128 2.23 11.38 -4.81
C GLU A 128 3.41 10.44 -5.05
N VAL A 129 3.20 9.12 -4.98
CA VAL A 129 4.28 8.11 -5.08
C VAL A 129 4.97 8.13 -6.44
N LEU A 130 4.18 8.10 -7.53
CA LEU A 130 4.68 8.11 -8.90
C LEU A 130 4.33 9.42 -9.62
N LYS A 131 4.07 10.50 -8.87
CA LYS A 131 3.70 11.79 -9.44
C LYS A 131 4.77 12.30 -10.39
N GLY A 132 4.39 12.54 -11.63
CA GLY A 132 5.29 13.02 -12.68
C GLY A 132 6.04 11.90 -13.40
N CYS A 133 5.88 10.64 -12.98
CA CYS A 133 6.34 9.50 -13.76
C CYS A 133 5.39 9.27 -14.93
N LYS A 134 5.92 9.26 -16.15
CA LYS A 134 5.24 8.72 -17.32
C LYS A 134 5.83 7.35 -17.64
N ILE A 135 5.03 6.29 -17.48
CA ILE A 135 5.46 4.90 -17.57
C ILE A 135 4.81 4.28 -18.80
N VAL A 136 5.62 3.63 -19.64
CA VAL A 136 5.11 2.80 -20.73
C VAL A 136 5.12 1.36 -20.31
N PHE A 137 3.99 0.68 -20.45
CA PHE A 137 3.86 -0.74 -20.14
C PHE A 137 3.78 -1.54 -21.43
N GLU A 138 4.47 -2.67 -21.46
CA GLU A 138 4.28 -3.66 -22.52
C GLU A 138 2.98 -4.47 -22.30
N TYR A 139 2.54 -4.59 -21.04
CA TYR A 139 1.36 -5.36 -20.64
C TYR A 139 0.51 -4.63 -19.59
N ASP A 140 -0.81 -4.78 -19.70
CA ASP A 140 -1.82 -3.96 -19.01
C ASP A 140 -1.97 -4.22 -17.49
N TYR A 141 -1.44 -5.32 -16.95
CA TYR A 141 -1.82 -5.76 -15.59
C TYR A 141 -1.30 -4.85 -14.45
N LEU A 142 -0.30 -4.00 -14.69
CA LEU A 142 0.19 -3.02 -13.72
C LEU A 142 -0.26 -1.59 -14.00
N LEU A 143 -0.95 -1.35 -15.12
CA LEU A 143 -1.31 -0.01 -15.56
C LEU A 143 -2.20 0.69 -14.53
N ASN A 144 -3.27 0.02 -14.10
CA ASN A 144 -4.18 0.54 -13.09
C ASN A 144 -3.47 0.83 -11.77
N MET A 145 -2.54 -0.04 -11.35
CA MET A 145 -1.78 0.15 -10.11
C MET A 145 -0.88 1.38 -10.19
N ALA A 146 -0.18 1.57 -11.31
CA ALA A 146 0.69 2.72 -11.51
C ALA A 146 -0.10 4.04 -11.57
N GLU A 147 -1.27 4.04 -12.21
CA GLU A 147 -2.17 5.21 -12.24
C GLU A 147 -2.75 5.53 -10.86
N GLU A 148 -3.14 4.52 -10.08
CA GLU A 148 -3.57 4.69 -8.68
C GLU A 148 -2.46 5.33 -7.82
N LEU A 149 -1.19 5.07 -8.16
CA LEU A 149 -0.01 5.68 -7.54
C LEU A 149 0.40 7.03 -8.16
N GLY A 150 -0.38 7.55 -9.12
CA GLY A 150 -0.21 8.88 -9.69
C GLY A 150 0.71 8.97 -10.91
N ALA A 151 1.09 7.84 -11.50
CA ALA A 151 1.78 7.82 -12.78
C ALA A 151 0.83 8.18 -13.94
N THR A 152 1.41 8.65 -15.04
CA THR A 152 0.73 8.71 -16.34
C THR A 152 1.16 7.50 -17.16
N CYS A 153 0.24 6.61 -17.48
CA CYS A 153 0.54 5.39 -18.22
C CYS A 153 0.24 5.55 -19.71
N SER A 154 1.03 4.87 -20.56
CA SER A 154 0.86 4.88 -22.02
C SER A 154 1.25 3.53 -22.62
N MET A 155 0.66 3.18 -23.76
CA MET A 155 1.09 2.03 -24.58
C MET A 155 2.03 2.46 -25.72
N GLU A 156 2.24 3.76 -25.90
CA GLU A 156 3.09 4.33 -26.94
C GLU A 156 4.28 5.07 -26.33
N THR A 157 5.44 4.96 -26.99
CA THR A 157 6.65 5.69 -26.61
C THR A 157 6.66 7.09 -27.22
N ASP A 158 7.01 8.07 -26.41
CA ASP A 158 7.24 9.45 -26.85
C ASP A 158 8.30 10.13 -25.98
N PRO A 159 8.84 11.30 -26.37
CA PRO A 159 9.94 11.93 -25.66
C PRO A 159 9.66 12.24 -24.17
N SER A 160 8.40 12.39 -23.76
CA SER A 160 7.99 12.67 -22.38
C SER A 160 7.99 11.43 -21.47
N VAL A 161 8.17 10.22 -22.01
CA VAL A 161 8.28 8.99 -21.23
C VAL A 161 9.49 9.05 -20.32
N THR A 162 9.31 8.62 -19.08
CA THR A 162 10.34 8.59 -18.04
C THR A 162 10.86 7.18 -17.79
N HIS A 163 9.96 6.19 -17.79
CA HIS A 163 10.24 4.80 -17.47
C HIS A 163 9.57 3.86 -18.48
N VAL A 164 10.17 2.69 -18.71
CA VAL A 164 9.59 1.58 -19.47
C VAL A 164 9.53 0.35 -18.58
N ALA A 165 8.35 -0.25 -18.45
CA ALA A 165 8.13 -1.45 -17.66
C ALA A 165 8.00 -2.68 -18.59
N SER A 166 9.04 -3.52 -18.62
CA SER A 166 9.11 -4.80 -19.33
C SER A 166 9.18 -5.98 -18.37
N ILE A 167 8.69 -7.15 -18.78
CA ILE A 167 8.64 -8.36 -17.93
C ILE A 167 9.96 -9.13 -17.93
N ASP A 168 10.67 -9.10 -19.05
CA ASP A 168 11.88 -9.85 -19.25
C ASP A 168 13.04 -8.91 -19.58
N ASP A 169 14.11 -8.96 -18.77
CA ASP A 169 15.41 -8.34 -19.08
C ASP A 169 16.07 -9.01 -20.31
N GLU A 170 15.58 -10.20 -20.71
CA GLU A 170 16.13 -11.03 -21.79
C GLU A 170 15.46 -10.78 -23.15
N ASP A 171 14.23 -10.27 -23.19
CA ASP A 171 13.59 -9.91 -24.45
C ASP A 171 14.02 -8.49 -24.85
N GLU A 172 14.87 -8.39 -25.87
CA GLU A 172 15.17 -7.13 -26.56
C GLU A 172 13.92 -6.62 -27.29
N THR A 173 12.92 -6.17 -26.52
CA THR A 173 11.71 -5.58 -27.09
C THR A 173 12.06 -4.24 -27.72
N GLU A 174 11.26 -3.85 -28.72
CA GLU A 174 11.45 -2.56 -29.40
C GLU A 174 11.39 -1.39 -28.40
N MET A 175 10.60 -1.53 -27.33
CA MET A 175 10.49 -0.56 -26.24
C MET A 175 11.72 -0.52 -25.35
N SER A 176 12.27 -1.67 -24.94
CA SER A 176 13.51 -1.72 -24.15
C SER A 176 14.69 -1.17 -24.94
N SER A 177 14.79 -1.51 -26.22
CA SER A 177 15.80 -0.96 -27.13
C SER A 177 15.67 0.56 -27.31
N TRP A 178 14.43 1.06 -27.41
CA TRP A 178 14.16 2.49 -27.47
C TRP A 178 14.53 3.20 -26.15
N ALA A 179 14.20 2.62 -25.00
CA ALA A 179 14.51 3.17 -23.69
C ALA A 179 16.02 3.35 -23.50
N VAL A 180 16.81 2.33 -23.83
CA VAL A 180 18.29 2.40 -23.76
C VAL A 180 18.82 3.49 -24.69
N LYS A 181 18.30 3.57 -25.92
CA LYS A 181 18.71 4.58 -26.91
C LYS A 181 18.39 6.01 -26.47
N GLU A 182 17.24 6.22 -25.85
CA GLU A 182 16.76 7.54 -25.40
C GLU A 182 17.13 7.85 -23.94
N HIS A 183 18.01 7.04 -23.33
CA HIS A 183 18.47 7.18 -21.94
C HIS A 183 17.34 7.26 -20.91
N LYS A 184 16.31 6.43 -21.10
CA LYS A 184 15.18 6.27 -20.17
C LYS A 184 15.49 5.23 -19.11
N LEU A 185 14.75 5.28 -18.01
CA LEU A 185 14.86 4.28 -16.95
C LEU A 185 14.12 3.01 -17.37
N LEU A 186 14.79 1.87 -17.27
CA LEU A 186 14.22 0.53 -17.34
C LEU A 186 13.92 0.08 -15.91
#